data_AF-A0A3D0Z9G2-F1
#
_entry.id   AF-A0A3D0Z9G2-F1
#
_cell.length_a   1.000
_cell.length_b   1.000
_cell.length_c   1.000
_cell.angle_alpha   90.00
_cell.angle_beta   90.00
_cell.angle_gamma   90.00
#
_symmetry.space_group_name_H-M   'P 1'
#
loop_
_entity.id
_entity.type
_entity.pdbx_description
1 polymer ?
#
loop_
_entity_poly.entity_id
_entity_poly.type
_entity_poly.pdbx_seq_one_letter_code
_entity_poly.pdbx_strand_id
1 'polypeptide(L)' 'MKILAVDLGLARTGLAVCDESELLASPAGVISEKNEEKLIAEISRRAAELNTAMLVVGYPRNMDG' A
#
# COMPACT_ATOMS: atom_id res chain seq x y z
N MET A 1 5.04 -1.36 -15.34
CA MET A 1 5.30 -2.28 -14.20
C MET A 1 4.15 -2.18 -13.20
N LYS A 2 3.98 -3.12 -12.27
CA LYS A 2 2.97 -2.97 -11.21
C LYS A 2 3.54 -2.24 -10.00
N ILE A 3 2.81 -1.28 -9.48
CA ILE A 3 3.13 -0.46 -8.30
C ILE A 3 2.08 -0.73 -7.23
N LEU A 4 2.49 -1.01 -5.99
CA LEU A 4 1.60 -1.12 -4.85
C LEU A 4 1.58 0.21 -4.09
N ALA A 5 0.42 0.85 -4.04
CA ALA A 5 0.14 1.98 -3.16
C ALA A 5 -0.26 1.48 -1.77
N VAL A 6 0.31 2.11 -0.73
CA VAL A 6 0.06 1.82 0.68
C VAL A 6 -0.49 3.10 1.34
N ASP A 7 -1.76 3.05 1.72
CA ASP A 7 -2.42 4.10 2.50
C ASP A 7 -2.34 3.75 3.99
N LEU A 8 -1.33 4.28 4.68
CA LEU A 8 -1.06 3.99 6.08
C LEU A 8 -2.08 4.72 6.98
N GLY A 9 -2.92 3.94 7.65
CA GLY A 9 -3.85 4.44 8.67
C GLY A 9 -3.64 3.80 10.03
N LEU A 10 -4.01 4.52 11.10
CA LEU A 10 -3.81 4.08 12.49
C LEU A 10 -4.56 2.78 12.86
N ALA A 11 -5.68 2.51 12.20
CA ALA A 11 -6.50 1.33 12.45
C ALA A 11 -6.48 0.32 11.30
N ARG A 12 -6.30 0.81 10.07
CA ARG A 12 -6.38 0.04 8.83
C ARG A 12 -5.41 0.64 7.83
N THR A 13 -4.67 -0.22 7.15
CA THR A 13 -3.83 0.16 6.02
C THR A 13 -4.51 -0.31 4.74
N GLY A 14 -4.83 0.63 3.85
CA GLY A 14 -5.40 0.34 2.53
C GLY A 14 -4.31 0.00 1.53
N LEU A 15 -4.58 -0.95 0.64
CA LEU A 15 -3.70 -1.31 -0.47
C LEU A 15 -4.40 -1.11 -1.81
N ALA A 16 -3.67 -0.60 -2.80
CA ALA A 16 -4.10 -0.56 -4.19
C ALA A 16 -2.94 -0.91 -5.12
N VAL A 17 -3.20 -1.57 -6.23
CA VAL A 17 -2.19 -1.94 -7.23
C VAL A 17 -2.58 -1.39 -8.59
N CYS A 18 -1.61 -0.86 -9.34
CA CYS A 18 -1.87 -0.44 -10.72
C CYS A 18 -1.76 -1.60 -11.71
N ASP A 19 -2.37 -1.44 -12.88
CA ASP A 19 -2.09 -2.30 -14.04
C ASP A 19 -0.66 -2.06 -14.60
N GLU A 20 -0.23 -2.90 -15.54
CA GLU A 20 1.13 -2.85 -16.09
C GLU A 20 1.44 -1.59 -16.92
N SER A 21 0.41 -0.93 -17.46
CA SER A 21 0.49 0.36 -18.15
C SER A 21 0.54 1.56 -17.20
N GLU A 22 0.46 1.30 -15.89
CA GLU A 22 0.56 2.31 -14.82
C GLU A 22 -0.57 3.37 -14.88
N LEU A 23 -1.70 3.03 -15.51
CA LEU A 23 -2.79 3.96 -15.75
C LEU A 23 -3.92 3.87 -14.71
N LEU A 24 -4.38 2.66 -14.40
CA LEU A 24 -5.51 2.44 -13.50
C LEU A 24 -5.05 1.77 -12.21
N ALA A 25 -5.38 2.38 -11.07
CA ALA A 25 -5.25 1.77 -9.77
C ALA A 25 -6.52 1.00 -9.41
N SER A 26 -6.37 -0.21 -8.89
CA SER A 26 -7.46 -1.03 -8.38
C SER A 26 -7.23 -1.41 -6.92
N PRO A 27 -8.29 -1.56 -6.09
CA PRO A 27 -8.15 -2.00 -4.71
C PRO A 27 -7.45 -3.37 -4.61
N ALA A 28 -6.49 -3.50 -3.68
CA ALA A 28 -5.71 -4.71 -3.46
C ALA A 28 -5.89 -5.30 -2.04
N GLY A 29 -6.84 -4.76 -1.27
CA GLY A 29 -7.22 -5.26 0.05
C GLY A 29 -6.95 -4.24 1.17
N VAL A 30 -7.21 -4.67 2.40
CA VAL A 30 -7.03 -3.87 3.62
C VAL A 30 -6.35 -4.74 4.67
N ILE A 31 -5.35 -4.20 5.35
CA ILE A 31 -4.68 -4.84 6.48
C ILE A 31 -5.17 -4.17 7.77
N SER A 32 -5.62 -4.97 8.73
CA SER A 32 -6.01 -4.52 10.08
C SER A 32 -4.99 -5.02 11.10
N GLU A 33 -3.85 -4.34 11.18
CA GLU A 33 -2.75 -4.64 12.10
C GLU A 33 -2.21 -3.32 12.67
N LYS A 34 -1.95 -3.27 13.98
CA LYS A 34 -1.47 -2.09 14.69
C LYS A 34 0.01 -2.18 15.03
N ASN A 35 0.56 -3.39 15.09
CA ASN A 35 1.99 -3.58 15.30
C ASN A 35 2.73 -3.30 13.98
N GLU A 36 3.63 -2.33 14.02
CA GLU A 36 4.34 -1.82 12.84
C GLU A 36 5.17 -2.88 12.13
N GLU A 37 5.92 -3.70 12.88
CA GLU A 37 6.75 -4.76 12.30
C GLU A 37 5.91 -5.81 11.56
N LYS A 38 4.79 -6.23 12.16
CA LYS A 38 3.84 -7.17 11.52
C LYS A 38 3.18 -6.55 10.30
N LEU A 39 2.83 -5.26 10.37
CA LEU A 39 2.25 -4.54 9.25
C LEU A 39 3.22 -4.46 8.07
N ILE A 40 4.48 -4.10 8.32
CA ILE A 40 5.54 -4.04 7.28
C ILE A 40 5.77 -5.43 6.66
N ALA A 41 5.80 -6.48 7.48
CA ALA A 41 5.93 -7.85 7.01
C ALA A 41 4.76 -8.26 6.09
N GLU A 42 3.52 -7.93 6.48
CA GLU A 42 2.34 -8.22 5.68
C GLU A 42 2.31 -7.41 4.37
N ILE A 43 2.67 -6.12 4.41
CA ILE A 43 2.80 -5.28 3.19
C ILE A 43 3.83 -5.90 2.23
N SER A 44 5.00 -6.29 2.75
CA SER A 44 6.07 -6.92 1.95
C SER A 44 5.61 -8.24 1.34
N ARG A 45 4.88 -9.06 2.10
CA ARG A 45 4.28 -10.30 1.62
C ARG A 45 3.29 -10.04 0.49
N ARG A 46 2.38 -9.07 0.65
CA ARG A 46 1.40 -8.67 -0.39
C ARG A 46 2.08 -8.14 -1.65
N ALA A 47 3.13 -7.33 -1.50
CA ALA A 47 3.90 -6.79 -2.61
C ALA A 47 4.55 -7.90 -3.46
N ALA A 48 5.08 -8.94 -2.79
CA ALA A 48 5.63 -10.12 -3.46
C ALA A 48 4.55 -10.96 -4.15
N GLU A 49 3.42 -11.24 -3.47
CA GLU A 49 2.28 -11.98 -4.07
C GLU A 49 1.73 -11.29 -5.32
N LEU A 50 1.65 -9.96 -5.28
CA LEU A 50 1.16 -9.15 -6.39
C LEU A 50 2.23 -8.88 -7.45
N ASN A 51 3.46 -9.37 -7.30
CA ASN A 51 4.58 -9.12 -8.22
C ASN A 51 4.75 -7.63 -8.54
N THR A 52 4.73 -6.80 -7.49
CA THR A 52 4.94 -5.36 -7.64
C THR A 52 6.43 -5.03 -7.66
N ALA A 53 6.82 -4.08 -8.52
CA ALA A 53 8.21 -3.64 -8.68
C ALA A 53 8.54 -2.40 -7.84
N MET A 54 7.52 -1.74 -7.29
CA MET A 54 7.67 -0.50 -6.54
C MET A 54 6.56 -0.38 -5.48
N LEU A 55 6.90 0.22 -4.35
CA LEU A 55 5.96 0.65 -3.32
C LEU A 55 5.85 2.18 -3.33
N VAL A 56 4.63 2.69 -3.24
CA VAL A 56 4.35 4.11 -2.99
C VAL A 56 3.58 4.19 -1.68
N VAL A 57 4.10 4.95 -0.71
CA VAL A 57 3.49 5.07 0.62
C VAL A 57 2.93 6.48 0.77
N GLY A 58 1.67 6.57 1.20
CA GLY A 58 1.03 7.85 1.50
C GLY A 58 1.83 8.60 2.58
N TYR A 59 2.15 9.86 2.31
CA TYR A 59 2.77 10.76 3.27
C TYR A 59 1.72 11.78 3.76
N PRO A 60 0.96 11.46 4.83
CA PRO A 60 -0.11 12.31 5.29
C PRO A 60 0.44 13.64 5.80
N ARG A 61 -0.18 14.74 5.36
CA ARG A 61 0.13 16.10 5.76
C ARG A 61 -1.13 16.75 6.30
N ASN A 62 -0.96 17.59 7.32
CA ASN A 62 -2.02 18.50 7.71
C ASN A 62 -2.22 19.53 6.58
N MET A 63 -3.41 20.11 6.52
CA MET A 63 -3.74 21.18 5.56
C MET A 63 -3.38 22.57 6.11
N ASP A 64 -2.31 22.65 6.92
CA ASP A 64 -1.92 23.85 7.66
C ASP A 64 -1.07 24.86 6.87
N GLY A 65 -0.67 24.53 5.64
CA GLY A 65 -0.01 25.47 4.70
C GLY A 65 1.47 25.67 4.98
#